data_AF-M3B2W6-F1
#
_entry.id   AF-M3B2W6-F1
#
_cell.length_a   1.000
_cell.length_b   1.000
_cell.length_c   1.000
_cell.angle_alpha   90.00
_cell.angle_beta   90.00
_cell.angle_gamma   90.00
#
_symmetry.space_group_name_H-M   'P 1'
#
loop_
_entity.id
_entity.type
_entity.pdbx_description
1 polymer ?
#
loop_
_entity_poly.entity_id
_entity_poly.type
_entity_poly.pdbx_seq_one_letter_code
_entity_poly.pdbx_strand_id
1 'polypeptide(L)'
;MAESIPTFFCAVCFQDPAGNPAAIIGGAACCQRCFDLGVRPQFERHLVSEYAPMVWPGRVVLEAVRHQFSESFMREYEQRLQLYAIPAHERLYCAAPRCEEFLGAISLLDRQVTCSDCSGTTCSQCSAHISNPDLDNHTCADQADRLRERFEGQTRGRDYQLCPQCSIPVALQDGCNHMSCPCGTQFCYLCGERVFDTRLHWNDGSRCARYNGSPPRPATPIVVAPAPAEPLPPRRPLPEGNGVLQLQTNILHENRDDRQAQALPVEPNRERRRALEQRERRAQRLREEQSAARRHFAEARAERAATRAGRY
;
A
#
# COMPACT_ATOMS: atom_id res chain seq x y z
N MET A 1 32.59 -32.89 -30.67
CA MET A 1 33.11 -31.97 -29.63
C MET A 1 31.93 -31.62 -28.75
N ALA A 2 31.99 -31.88 -27.44
CA ALA A 2 30.90 -31.53 -26.54
C ALA A 2 30.95 -30.01 -26.31
N GLU A 3 29.94 -29.30 -26.77
CA GLU A 3 29.80 -27.87 -26.49
C GLU A 3 29.61 -27.67 -24.99
N SER A 4 30.52 -26.93 -24.36
CA SER A 4 30.43 -26.58 -22.95
C SER A 4 29.22 -25.67 -22.71
N ILE A 5 28.30 -26.10 -21.86
CA ILE A 5 27.12 -25.31 -21.50
C ILE A 5 27.59 -24.03 -20.77
N PRO A 6 27.16 -22.82 -21.20
CA PRO A 6 27.56 -21.58 -20.55
C PRO A 6 27.05 -21.54 -19.10
N THR A 7 27.77 -20.85 -18.21
CA THR A 7 27.34 -20.58 -16.82
C THR A 7 27.09 -19.10 -16.62
N PHE A 8 26.26 -18.74 -15.64
CA PHE A 8 25.98 -17.35 -15.27
C PHE A 8 25.82 -17.21 -13.76
N PHE A 9 26.10 -16.02 -13.24
CA PHE A 9 25.92 -15.72 -11.82
C PHE A 9 24.45 -15.39 -11.50
N CYS A 10 23.82 -16.17 -10.61
CA CYS A 10 22.48 -15.91 -10.11
C CYS A 10 22.50 -14.93 -8.93
N ALA A 11 21.88 -13.76 -9.08
CA ALA A 11 21.84 -12.72 -8.06
C ALA A 11 20.99 -13.05 -6.81
N VAL A 12 20.18 -14.12 -6.87
CA VAL A 12 19.28 -14.49 -5.76
C VAL A 12 19.92 -15.55 -4.85
N CYS A 13 20.50 -16.61 -5.42
CA CYS A 13 21.15 -17.67 -4.65
C CYS A 13 22.67 -17.55 -4.57
N PHE A 14 23.29 -16.60 -5.30
CA PHE A 14 24.74 -16.39 -5.34
C PHE A 14 25.52 -17.63 -5.84
N GLN A 15 24.94 -18.35 -6.80
CA GLN A 15 25.55 -19.54 -7.42
C GLN A 15 25.74 -19.31 -8.93
N ASP A 16 26.56 -20.15 -9.55
CA ASP A 16 26.85 -20.14 -11.00
C ASP A 16 26.20 -21.34 -11.73
N PRO A 17 24.86 -21.40 -11.84
CA PRO A 17 24.18 -22.45 -12.58
C PRO A 17 24.59 -22.48 -14.06
N ALA A 18 24.54 -23.69 -14.64
CA ALA A 18 24.71 -23.90 -16.07
C ALA A 18 23.41 -23.61 -16.84
N GLY A 19 23.56 -23.15 -18.07
CA GLY A 19 22.47 -22.81 -18.99
C GLY A 19 22.22 -21.31 -19.07
N ASN A 20 21.02 -20.95 -19.50
CA ASN A 20 20.57 -19.56 -19.57
C ASN A 20 19.79 -19.17 -18.30
N PRO A 21 19.83 -17.89 -17.91
CA PRO A 21 18.99 -17.40 -16.82
C PRO A 21 17.51 -17.50 -17.18
N ALA A 22 16.68 -17.74 -16.17
CA ALA A 22 15.23 -17.74 -16.29
C ALA A 22 14.66 -16.32 -16.45
N ALA A 23 15.34 -15.33 -15.89
CA ALA A 23 15.01 -13.93 -16.13
C ALA A 23 16.24 -13.05 -15.90
N ILE A 24 16.31 -11.93 -16.60
CA ILE A 24 17.28 -10.87 -16.33
C ILE A 24 16.49 -9.62 -15.95
N ILE A 25 16.43 -9.33 -14.65
CA ILE A 25 15.64 -8.21 -14.11
C ILE A 25 16.61 -7.12 -13.73
N GLY A 26 16.57 -5.99 -14.44
CA GLY A 26 17.45 -4.87 -14.11
C GLY A 26 18.93 -5.13 -14.34
N GLY A 27 19.27 -6.04 -15.25
CA GLY A 27 20.64 -6.51 -15.48
C GLY A 27 21.10 -7.62 -14.52
N ALA A 28 20.30 -8.00 -13.53
CA ALA A 28 20.61 -9.10 -12.63
C ALA A 28 19.95 -10.41 -13.12
N ALA A 29 20.76 -11.44 -13.33
CA ALA A 29 20.31 -12.75 -13.76
C ALA A 29 19.73 -13.58 -12.59
N CYS A 30 18.65 -14.29 -12.86
CA CYS A 30 17.95 -15.17 -11.92
C CYS A 30 17.87 -16.58 -12.50
N CYS A 31 18.23 -17.61 -11.71
CA CYS A 31 18.11 -19.00 -12.13
C CYS A 31 16.67 -19.51 -12.03
N GLN A 32 16.36 -20.60 -12.73
CA GLN A 32 14.99 -21.16 -12.78
C GLN A 32 14.41 -21.45 -11.39
N ARG A 33 15.21 -22.11 -10.53
CA ARG A 33 14.78 -22.41 -9.16
C ARG A 33 14.43 -21.15 -8.35
N CYS A 34 15.24 -20.11 -8.45
CA CYS A 34 14.98 -18.85 -7.74
C CYS A 34 13.81 -18.08 -8.35
N PHE A 35 13.63 -18.16 -9.66
CA PHE A 35 12.47 -17.61 -10.34
C PHE A 35 11.18 -18.25 -9.82
N ASP A 36 11.11 -19.59 -9.81
CA ASP A 36 9.90 -20.32 -9.41
C ASP A 36 9.57 -20.16 -7.92
N LEU A 37 10.58 -20.07 -7.05
CA LEU A 37 10.36 -19.92 -5.60
C LEU A 37 10.14 -18.47 -5.16
N GLY A 38 10.67 -17.48 -5.88
CA GLY A 38 10.72 -16.09 -5.44
C GLY A 38 10.00 -15.10 -6.34
N VAL A 39 10.15 -15.23 -7.66
CA VAL A 39 9.63 -14.26 -8.64
C VAL A 39 8.22 -14.64 -9.08
N ARG A 40 8.02 -15.87 -9.57
CA ARG A 40 6.74 -16.39 -10.06
C ARG A 40 5.59 -16.18 -9.06
N PRO A 41 5.74 -16.48 -7.75
CA PRO A 41 4.64 -16.32 -6.79
C PRO A 41 4.24 -14.86 -6.54
N GLN A 42 5.06 -13.87 -6.92
CA GLN A 42 4.66 -12.46 -6.85
C GLN A 42 3.67 -12.11 -7.96
N PHE A 43 3.84 -12.66 -9.16
CA PHE A 43 2.92 -12.47 -10.27
C PHE A 43 1.59 -13.19 -10.02
N GLU A 44 1.65 -14.43 -9.53
CA GLU A 44 0.45 -15.22 -9.18
C GLU A 44 -0.39 -14.53 -8.10
N ARG A 45 0.23 -13.97 -7.05
CA ARG A 45 -0.49 -13.26 -5.99
C ARG A 45 -1.20 -12.00 -6.47
N HIS A 46 -0.62 -11.30 -7.45
CA HIS A 46 -1.27 -10.15 -8.08
C HIS A 46 -2.55 -10.56 -8.82
N LEU A 47 -2.61 -11.75 -9.42
CA LEU A 47 -3.86 -12.21 -10.05
C LEU A 47 -4.95 -12.49 -9.00
N VAL A 48 -4.56 -13.11 -7.89
CA VAL A 48 -5.48 -13.49 -6.81
C VAL A 48 -6.00 -12.26 -6.05
N SER A 49 -5.19 -11.21 -5.93
CA SER A 49 -5.51 -10.05 -5.08
C SER A 49 -4.70 -8.82 -5.50
N GLU A 50 -5.18 -7.62 -5.16
CA GLU A 50 -4.58 -6.32 -5.52
C GLU A 50 -3.21 -6.03 -4.86
N TYR A 51 -2.39 -7.06 -4.61
CA TYR A 51 -0.99 -6.86 -4.23
C TYR A 51 -0.28 -6.00 -5.26
N ALA A 52 0.64 -5.16 -4.82
CA ALA A 52 1.41 -4.33 -5.72
C ALA A 52 2.14 -5.21 -6.76
N PRO A 53 2.12 -4.85 -8.05
CA PRO A 53 2.84 -5.58 -9.07
C PRO A 53 4.35 -5.49 -8.82
N MET A 54 5.10 -6.48 -9.31
CA MET A 54 6.56 -6.48 -9.19
C MET A 54 7.15 -5.41 -10.10
N VAL A 55 7.84 -4.42 -9.51
CA VAL A 55 8.44 -3.28 -10.21
C VAL A 55 9.95 -3.19 -10.02
N TRP A 56 10.64 -2.70 -11.06
CA TRP A 56 12.06 -2.37 -11.03
C TRP A 56 12.38 -1.30 -12.09
N PRO A 57 13.26 -0.33 -11.80
CA PRO A 57 13.01 0.84 -10.96
C PRO A 57 11.71 1.57 -11.34
N GLY A 58 10.59 1.18 -10.72
CA GLY A 58 9.29 1.83 -10.90
C GLY A 58 8.49 1.42 -12.14
N ARG A 59 8.99 0.49 -12.96
CA ARG A 59 8.25 -0.12 -14.08
C ARG A 59 7.98 -1.59 -13.77
N VAL A 60 6.80 -2.07 -14.15
CA VAL A 60 6.48 -3.49 -14.03
C VAL A 60 7.45 -4.31 -14.88
N VAL A 61 8.05 -5.35 -14.30
CA VAL A 61 9.12 -6.14 -14.94
C VAL A 61 8.58 -7.18 -15.93
N LEU A 62 7.57 -6.80 -16.69
CA LEU A 62 6.77 -7.71 -17.52
C LEU A 62 7.57 -8.33 -18.66
N GLU A 63 8.32 -7.51 -19.38
CA GLU A 63 9.05 -7.95 -20.58
C GLU A 63 10.19 -8.91 -20.24
N ALA A 64 10.86 -8.69 -19.10
CA ALA A 64 11.95 -9.53 -18.63
C ALA A 64 11.51 -10.96 -18.28
N VAL A 65 10.21 -11.16 -18.01
CA VAL A 65 9.68 -12.44 -17.51
C VAL A 65 8.59 -13.04 -18.39
N ARG A 66 8.12 -12.35 -19.44
CA ARG A 66 7.01 -12.78 -20.31
C ARG A 66 7.16 -14.23 -20.79
N HIS A 67 8.36 -14.61 -21.20
CA HIS A 67 8.67 -15.96 -21.71
C HIS A 67 8.57 -17.08 -20.66
N GLN A 68 8.47 -16.74 -19.37
CA GLN A 68 8.31 -17.70 -18.26
C GLN A 68 6.85 -18.06 -17.97
N PHE A 69 5.89 -17.44 -18.66
CA PHE A 69 4.46 -17.61 -18.45
C PHE A 69 3.75 -17.95 -19.76
N SER A 70 2.56 -18.55 -19.65
CA SER A 70 1.70 -18.78 -20.82
C SER A 70 1.12 -17.46 -21.34
N GLU A 71 0.75 -17.43 -22.62
CA GLU A 71 0.09 -16.27 -23.22
C GLU A 71 -1.23 -15.90 -22.51
N SER A 72 -2.00 -16.92 -22.11
CA SER A 72 -3.24 -16.73 -21.34
C SER A 72 -3.00 -16.05 -19.99
N PHE A 73 -1.95 -16.47 -19.27
CA PHE A 73 -1.56 -15.88 -17.99
C PHE A 73 -1.14 -14.42 -18.16
N MET A 74 -0.32 -14.13 -19.18
CA MET A 74 0.16 -12.77 -19.43
C MET A 74 -1.00 -11.82 -19.79
N ARG A 75 -1.95 -12.28 -20.61
CA ARG A 75 -3.14 -11.52 -20.94
C ARG A 75 -3.99 -11.20 -19.72
N GLU A 76 -4.22 -12.19 -18.85
CA GLU A 76 -4.96 -11.97 -17.60
C GLU A 76 -4.22 -10.99 -16.67
N TYR A 77 -2.90 -11.14 -16.55
CA TYR A 77 -2.08 -10.23 -15.73
C TYR A 77 -2.13 -8.78 -16.21
N GLU A 78 -2.01 -8.56 -17.53
CA GLU A 78 -2.13 -7.23 -18.13
C GLU A 78 -3.53 -6.61 -17.89
N GLN A 79 -4.60 -7.40 -17.97
CA GLN A 79 -5.95 -6.96 -17.63
C GLN A 79 -6.07 -6.57 -16.15
N ARG A 80 -5.50 -7.38 -15.23
CA ARG A 80 -5.48 -7.06 -13.80
C ARG A 80 -4.68 -5.80 -13.49
N LEU A 81 -3.55 -5.57 -14.16
CA LEU A 81 -2.78 -4.33 -14.02
C LEU A 81 -3.62 -3.10 -14.38
N GLN A 82 -4.36 -3.16 -15.49
CA GLN A 82 -5.24 -2.07 -15.93
C GLN A 82 -6.40 -1.85 -14.95
N LEU A 83 -7.04 -2.92 -14.51
CA LEU A 83 -8.12 -2.87 -13.53
C LEU A 83 -7.63 -2.25 -12.20
N TYR A 84 -6.49 -2.71 -11.69
CA TYR A 84 -5.97 -2.29 -10.39
C TYR A 84 -5.38 -0.88 -10.40
N ALA A 85 -4.97 -0.38 -11.58
CA ALA A 85 -4.59 1.01 -11.75
C ALA A 85 -5.76 1.99 -11.53
N ILE A 86 -7.00 1.54 -11.76
CA ILE A 86 -8.20 2.32 -11.46
C ILE A 86 -8.47 2.17 -9.96
N PRO A 87 -8.66 3.25 -9.18
CA PRO A 87 -8.99 3.13 -7.76
C PRO A 87 -10.25 2.28 -7.55
N ALA A 88 -10.26 1.40 -6.55
CA ALA A 88 -11.39 0.48 -6.32
C ALA A 88 -12.77 1.17 -6.24
N HIS A 89 -12.82 2.42 -5.78
CA HIS A 89 -14.04 3.22 -5.67
C HIS A 89 -14.47 3.92 -6.98
N GLU A 90 -13.63 3.89 -8.01
CA GLU A 90 -13.93 4.39 -9.35
C GLU A 90 -14.25 3.24 -10.32
N ARG A 91 -14.20 1.98 -9.87
CA ARG A 91 -14.50 0.82 -10.72
C ARG A 91 -16.01 0.54 -10.72
N LEU A 92 -16.60 0.41 -11.89
CA LEU A 92 -17.98 -0.05 -12.05
C LEU A 92 -17.98 -1.51 -12.49
N TYR A 93 -18.74 -2.34 -11.77
CA TYR A 93 -19.02 -3.72 -12.16
C TYR A 93 -20.49 -3.85 -12.51
N CYS A 94 -20.82 -4.85 -13.33
CA CYS A 94 -22.19 -5.17 -13.65
C CYS A 94 -22.98 -5.49 -12.38
N ALA A 95 -24.12 -4.86 -12.21
CA ALA A 95 -25.00 -5.10 -11.06
C ALA A 95 -26.06 -6.18 -11.34
N ALA A 96 -26.09 -6.76 -12.55
CA ALA A 96 -27.04 -7.82 -12.89
C ALA A 96 -26.77 -9.06 -12.03
N PRO A 97 -27.81 -9.78 -11.58
CA PRO A 97 -27.64 -10.98 -10.77
C PRO A 97 -26.70 -11.98 -11.45
N ARG A 98 -25.65 -12.41 -10.73
CA ARG A 98 -24.64 -13.39 -11.18
C ARG A 98 -23.73 -12.92 -12.33
N CYS A 99 -23.70 -11.63 -12.65
CA CYS A 99 -22.71 -11.05 -13.57
C CYS A 99 -21.68 -10.25 -12.76
N GLU A 100 -20.40 -10.46 -13.03
CA GLU A 100 -19.29 -9.78 -12.33
C GLU A 100 -18.40 -8.99 -13.31
N GLU A 101 -18.91 -8.73 -14.52
CA GLU A 101 -18.15 -8.08 -15.58
C GLU A 101 -17.73 -6.66 -15.18
N PHE A 102 -16.48 -6.31 -15.44
CA PHE A 102 -15.97 -4.97 -15.21
C PHE A 102 -16.38 -4.05 -16.36
N LEU A 103 -17.17 -3.02 -16.04
CA LEU A 103 -17.75 -2.11 -17.04
C LEU A 103 -16.86 -0.90 -17.34
N GLY A 104 -15.89 -0.60 -16.48
CA GLY A 104 -14.96 0.52 -16.67
C GLY A 104 -14.83 1.45 -15.46
N ALA A 105 -14.09 2.54 -15.65
CA ALA A 105 -13.98 3.61 -14.65
C ALA A 105 -15.24 4.49 -14.68
N ILE A 106 -15.90 4.68 -13.54
CA ILE A 106 -17.13 5.47 -13.38
C ILE A 106 -16.99 6.87 -13.99
N SER A 107 -15.82 7.49 -13.85
CA SER A 107 -15.51 8.83 -14.38
C SER A 107 -15.54 8.93 -15.91
N LEU A 108 -15.47 7.80 -16.61
CA LEU A 108 -15.43 7.72 -18.07
C LEU A 108 -16.73 7.16 -18.67
N LEU A 109 -17.72 6.81 -17.84
CA LEU A 109 -18.92 6.11 -18.24
C LEU A 109 -20.15 7.02 -18.24
N ASP A 110 -21.09 6.72 -19.13
CA ASP A 110 -22.42 7.31 -19.12
C ASP A 110 -23.20 6.92 -17.86
N ARG A 111 -24.31 7.60 -17.59
CA ARG A 111 -25.14 7.35 -16.40
C ARG A 111 -25.70 5.93 -16.36
N GLN A 112 -26.03 5.37 -17.52
CA GLN A 112 -26.51 4.01 -17.69
C GLN A 112 -25.55 3.26 -18.60
N VAL A 113 -25.03 2.13 -18.13
CA VAL A 113 -24.03 1.34 -18.84
C VAL A 113 -24.57 -0.06 -19.07
N THR A 114 -24.65 -0.47 -20.33
CA THR A 114 -25.10 -1.80 -20.73
C THR A 114 -23.91 -2.77 -20.71
N CYS A 115 -24.05 -3.87 -19.99
CA CYS A 115 -23.05 -4.93 -19.94
C CYS A 115 -23.02 -5.70 -21.27
N SER A 116 -21.84 -5.86 -21.87
CA SER A 116 -21.67 -6.61 -23.11
C SER A 116 -21.84 -8.12 -22.95
N ASP A 117 -21.70 -8.66 -21.73
CA ASP A 117 -21.79 -10.09 -21.45
C ASP A 117 -23.24 -10.54 -21.17
N CYS A 118 -23.94 -9.87 -20.24
CA CYS A 118 -25.29 -10.26 -19.82
C CYS A 118 -26.42 -9.36 -20.35
N SER A 119 -26.09 -8.28 -21.08
CA SER A 119 -27.05 -7.24 -21.52
C SER A 119 -27.77 -6.47 -20.40
N GLY A 120 -27.44 -6.72 -19.13
CA GLY A 120 -27.97 -5.98 -17.99
C GLY A 120 -27.49 -4.53 -17.96
N THR A 121 -28.33 -3.61 -17.51
CA THR A 121 -27.98 -2.18 -17.42
C THR A 121 -27.64 -1.81 -15.99
N THR A 122 -26.52 -1.11 -15.80
CA THR A 122 -26.03 -0.66 -14.49
C THR A 122 -25.95 0.85 -14.45
N CYS A 123 -26.45 1.47 -13.38
CA CYS A 123 -26.32 2.91 -13.16
C CYS A 123 -24.91 3.25 -12.66
N SER A 124 -24.12 4.05 -13.38
CA SER A 124 -22.75 4.40 -12.95
C SER A 124 -22.71 5.30 -11.69
N GLN A 125 -23.79 6.06 -11.42
CA GLN A 125 -23.87 6.93 -10.24
C GLN A 125 -24.16 6.16 -8.96
N CYS A 126 -24.89 5.06 -9.08
CA CYS A 126 -25.38 4.34 -7.91
C CYS A 126 -25.09 2.85 -7.89
N SER A 127 -24.37 2.37 -8.90
CA SER A 127 -24.01 0.97 -9.22
C SER A 127 -25.10 -0.05 -8.92
N ALA A 128 -26.36 0.35 -9.09
CA ALA A 128 -27.51 -0.54 -8.98
C ALA A 128 -27.92 -1.02 -10.37
N HIS A 129 -28.47 -2.23 -10.41
CA HIS A 129 -29.08 -2.78 -11.60
C HIS A 129 -30.33 -1.98 -11.97
N ILE A 130 -30.46 -1.66 -13.26
CA ILE A 130 -31.63 -1.02 -13.83
C ILE A 130 -32.44 -2.12 -14.55
N SER A 131 -33.50 -2.58 -13.88
CA SER A 131 -34.34 -3.68 -14.40
C SER A 131 -35.15 -3.29 -15.63
N ASN A 132 -35.38 -1.99 -15.87
CA ASN A 132 -36.13 -1.52 -17.01
C ASN A 132 -35.52 -0.22 -17.58
N PRO A 133 -34.49 -0.33 -18.45
CA PRO A 133 -33.74 0.82 -18.96
C PRO A 133 -34.57 1.74 -19.87
N ASP A 134 -35.64 1.24 -20.49
CA ASP A 134 -36.53 2.01 -21.35
C ASP A 134 -37.50 2.91 -20.57
N LEU A 135 -37.72 2.61 -19.29
CA LEU A 135 -38.45 3.47 -18.37
C LEU A 135 -37.40 4.33 -17.66
N ASP A 136 -37.30 5.62 -18.01
CA ASP A 136 -36.39 6.59 -17.39
C ASP A 136 -36.78 6.94 -15.93
N ASN A 137 -37.32 5.97 -15.19
CA ASN A 137 -37.79 6.08 -13.82
C ASN A 137 -36.71 5.73 -12.78
N HIS A 138 -35.51 5.32 -13.22
CA HIS A 138 -34.44 4.98 -12.30
C HIS A 138 -33.96 6.22 -11.54
N THR A 139 -34.51 6.39 -10.34
CA THR A 139 -34.08 7.42 -9.40
C THR A 139 -33.06 6.82 -8.43
N CYS A 140 -31.94 7.52 -8.26
CA CYS A 140 -30.88 7.08 -7.37
C CYS A 140 -31.29 7.29 -5.90
N ALA A 141 -31.96 6.30 -5.29
CA ALA A 141 -32.38 6.32 -3.87
C ALA A 141 -31.24 6.69 -2.93
N ASP A 142 -31.46 7.59 -1.96
CA ASP A 142 -30.40 8.25 -1.19
C ASP A 142 -29.39 7.28 -0.56
N GLN A 143 -28.11 7.66 -0.55
CA GLN A 143 -27.00 6.75 -0.25
C GLN A 143 -26.99 6.23 1.19
N ALA A 144 -27.48 7.04 2.13
CA ALA A 144 -27.58 6.68 3.53
C ALA A 144 -28.57 5.52 3.75
N ASP A 145 -29.66 5.49 2.98
CA ASP A 145 -30.72 4.49 3.15
C ASP A 145 -30.25 3.12 2.64
N ARG A 146 -29.55 3.06 1.50
CA ARG A 146 -28.98 1.82 0.97
C ARG A 146 -27.93 1.19 1.90
N LEU A 147 -27.12 2.00 2.57
CA LEU A 147 -26.15 1.51 3.56
C LEU A 147 -26.85 1.01 4.82
N ARG A 148 -27.93 1.67 5.26
CA ARG A 148 -28.72 1.23 6.41
C ARG A 148 -29.39 -0.11 6.14
N GLU A 149 -30.00 -0.28 4.98
CA GLU A 149 -30.64 -1.54 4.56
C GLU A 149 -29.61 -2.67 4.48
N ARG A 150 -28.45 -2.42 3.85
CA ARG A 150 -27.42 -3.45 3.66
C ARG A 150 -26.76 -3.91 4.96
N PHE A 151 -26.59 -3.01 5.92
CA PHE A 151 -25.94 -3.29 7.19
C PHE A 151 -26.93 -3.31 8.36
N GLU A 152 -28.20 -3.60 8.08
CA GLU A 152 -29.22 -3.74 9.11
C GLU A 152 -28.79 -4.80 10.13
N GLY A 153 -28.83 -4.44 11.41
CA GLY A 153 -28.35 -5.31 12.51
C GLY A 153 -26.82 -5.36 12.71
N GLN A 154 -26.01 -4.70 11.87
CA GLN A 154 -24.56 -4.60 12.04
C GLN A 154 -24.14 -3.26 12.66
N THR A 155 -23.11 -3.29 13.49
CA THR A 155 -22.61 -2.14 14.25
C THR A 155 -21.29 -1.62 13.66
N ARG A 156 -21.25 -0.32 13.32
CA ARG A 156 -20.00 0.35 12.90
C ARG A 156 -18.95 0.33 14.01
N GLY A 157 -17.69 0.10 13.64
CA GLY A 157 -16.58 -0.03 14.57
C GLY A 157 -16.51 -1.37 15.31
N ARG A 158 -17.42 -2.30 14.98
CA ARG A 158 -17.48 -3.66 15.50
C ARG A 158 -17.57 -4.67 14.36
N ASP A 159 -18.67 -4.65 13.62
CA ASP A 159 -18.97 -5.63 12.57
C ASP A 159 -18.47 -5.16 11.20
N TYR A 160 -18.45 -3.84 10.98
CA TYR A 160 -17.82 -3.21 9.82
C TYR A 160 -17.33 -1.80 10.18
N GLN A 161 -16.50 -1.19 9.34
CA GLN A 161 -16.19 0.24 9.40
C GLN A 161 -16.17 0.84 7.99
N LEU A 162 -16.51 2.13 7.85
CA LEU A 162 -16.40 2.84 6.59
C LEU A 162 -15.02 3.53 6.50
N CYS A 163 -14.35 3.39 5.36
CA CYS A 163 -13.17 4.20 5.09
C CYS A 163 -13.53 5.70 5.12
N PRO A 164 -12.78 6.56 5.84
CA PRO A 164 -13.09 7.98 5.95
C PRO A 164 -12.82 8.77 4.66
N GLN A 165 -12.07 8.20 3.71
CA GLN A 165 -11.90 8.80 2.39
C GLN A 165 -12.95 8.28 1.41
N CYS A 166 -13.06 6.95 1.31
CA CYS A 166 -13.79 6.31 0.23
C CYS A 166 -15.10 5.64 0.58
N SER A 167 -15.50 5.69 1.86
CA SER A 167 -16.74 5.12 2.38
C SER A 167 -17.03 3.66 2.00
N ILE A 168 -16.04 2.94 1.46
CA ILE A 168 -16.10 1.50 1.29
C ILE A 168 -16.17 0.89 2.69
N PRO A 169 -17.18 0.03 2.97
CA PRO A 169 -17.23 -0.72 4.21
C PRO A 169 -16.19 -1.84 4.19
N VAL A 170 -15.50 -1.96 5.32
CA VAL A 170 -14.41 -2.90 5.55
C VAL A 170 -14.73 -3.75 6.77
N ALA A 171 -14.28 -5.00 6.77
CA ALA A 171 -14.31 -5.86 7.94
C ALA A 171 -12.91 -5.92 8.52
N LEU A 172 -12.85 -6.04 9.84
CA LEU A 172 -11.63 -6.42 10.52
C LEU A 172 -11.44 -7.94 10.39
N GLN A 173 -10.35 -8.37 9.77
CA GLN A 173 -10.02 -9.80 9.64
C GLN A 173 -9.16 -10.29 10.81
N ASP A 174 -8.16 -9.50 11.20
CA ASP A 174 -7.20 -9.81 12.26
C ASP A 174 -7.19 -8.71 13.33
N GLY A 175 -6.79 -9.06 14.55
CA GLY A 175 -6.97 -8.24 15.76
C GLY A 175 -6.24 -6.89 15.83
N CYS A 176 -5.75 -6.32 14.74
CA CYS A 176 -5.13 -4.99 14.66
C CYS A 176 -6.11 -3.96 14.11
N ASN A 177 -6.51 -2.97 14.92
CA ASN A 177 -7.46 -1.93 14.55
C ASN A 177 -6.90 -0.88 13.55
N HIS A 178 -5.70 -1.07 12.99
CA HIS A 178 -5.15 -0.24 11.92
C HIS A 178 -5.56 -0.79 10.56
N MET A 179 -6.42 -0.07 9.86
CA MET A 179 -6.92 -0.44 8.54
C MET A 179 -6.14 0.31 7.46
N SER A 180 -5.86 -0.40 6.36
CA SER A 180 -5.38 0.19 5.10
C SER A 180 -6.41 -0.06 4.01
N CYS A 181 -7.07 0.99 3.55
CA CYS A 181 -8.06 0.91 2.48
C CYS A 181 -7.40 0.75 1.10
N PRO A 182 -8.03 0.08 0.11
CA PRO A 182 -7.52 0.02 -1.27
C PRO A 182 -7.38 1.40 -1.92
N CYS A 183 -8.09 2.42 -1.43
CA CYS A 183 -7.88 3.81 -1.86
C CYS A 183 -6.60 4.45 -1.29
N GLY A 184 -5.77 3.70 -0.56
CA GLY A 184 -4.53 4.16 0.07
C GLY A 184 -4.72 4.85 1.44
N THR A 185 -5.96 5.09 1.87
CA THR A 185 -6.22 5.72 3.16
C THR A 185 -6.01 4.75 4.32
N GLN A 186 -5.19 5.15 5.28
CA GLN A 186 -5.02 4.46 6.55
C GLN A 186 -5.96 5.05 7.61
N PHE A 187 -6.63 4.21 8.40
CA PHE A 187 -7.62 4.65 9.39
C PHE A 187 -7.79 3.64 10.53
N CYS A 188 -8.44 4.05 11.62
CA CYS A 188 -8.76 3.17 12.74
C CYS A 188 -10.08 2.44 12.51
N TYR A 189 -10.12 1.13 12.71
CA TYR A 189 -11.34 0.33 12.60
C TYR A 189 -12.40 0.75 13.63
N LEU A 190 -12.00 1.02 14.88
CA LEU A 190 -12.91 1.32 15.97
C LEU A 190 -13.64 2.66 15.77
N CYS A 191 -12.89 3.75 15.54
CA CYS A 191 -13.47 5.10 15.44
C CYS A 191 -13.68 5.58 13.99
N GLY A 192 -13.05 4.95 13.00
CA GLY A 192 -13.13 5.38 11.60
C GLY A 192 -12.27 6.59 11.24
N GLU A 193 -11.49 7.14 12.18
CA GLU A 193 -10.64 8.32 11.92
C GLU A 193 -9.41 7.96 11.09
N ARG A 194 -8.96 8.91 10.25
CA ARG A 194 -7.73 8.78 9.47
C ARG A 194 -6.52 8.71 10.41
N VAL A 195 -5.59 7.82 10.06
CA VAL A 195 -4.32 7.64 10.76
C VAL A 195 -3.21 8.09 9.84
N PHE A 196 -2.60 9.23 10.16
CA PHE A 196 -1.44 9.75 9.43
C PHE A 196 -0.12 9.23 10.01
N ASP A 197 -0.09 8.99 11.32
CA ASP A 197 1.03 8.38 12.04
C ASP A 197 0.49 7.34 13.02
N THR A 198 0.94 6.09 12.86
CA THR A 198 0.55 4.96 13.71
C THR A 198 1.00 5.12 15.16
N ARG A 199 1.92 6.05 15.46
CA ARG A 199 2.38 6.35 16.82
C ARG A 199 1.51 7.37 17.55
N LEU A 200 0.67 8.13 16.84
CA LEU A 200 -0.15 9.18 17.48
C LEU A 200 -1.54 8.67 17.88
N HIS A 201 -2.12 7.74 17.12
CA HIS A 201 -3.49 7.29 17.33
C HIS A 201 -3.65 6.21 18.42
N TRP A 202 -2.56 5.51 18.76
CA TRP A 202 -2.57 4.40 19.73
C TRP A 202 -1.54 4.56 20.87
N ASN A 203 -1.07 5.78 21.12
CA ASN A 203 -0.11 6.07 22.20
C ASN A 203 -0.77 6.10 23.60
N ASP A 204 0.08 6.26 24.63
CA ASP A 204 -0.36 6.45 26.01
C ASP A 204 -1.34 7.64 26.13
N GLY A 205 -2.61 7.34 26.42
CA GLY A 205 -3.71 8.31 26.50
C GLY A 205 -4.69 8.29 25.31
N SER A 206 -4.40 7.51 24.28
CA SER A 206 -5.29 7.32 23.12
C SER A 206 -6.57 6.56 23.48
N ARG A 207 -7.69 6.95 22.85
CA ARG A 207 -9.03 6.39 23.09
C ARG A 207 -9.24 5.02 22.46
N CYS A 208 -8.43 4.65 21.47
CA CYS A 208 -8.57 3.42 20.73
C CYS A 208 -7.43 2.46 21.08
N ALA A 209 -7.73 1.17 21.24
CA ALA A 209 -6.72 0.13 21.38
C ALA A 209 -6.21 -0.28 20.00
N ARG A 210 -4.90 -0.48 19.86
CA ARG A 210 -4.33 -0.98 18.60
C ARG A 210 -4.69 -2.43 18.36
N TYR A 211 -4.73 -3.23 19.42
CA TYR A 211 -5.02 -4.66 19.33
C TYR A 211 -6.21 -5.06 20.19
N ASN A 212 -7.08 -5.92 19.65
CA ASN A 212 -8.18 -6.51 20.38
C ASN A 212 -7.65 -7.38 21.54
N GLY A 213 -8.21 -7.23 22.75
CA GLY A 213 -7.81 -7.99 23.94
C GLY A 213 -6.78 -7.30 24.86
N SER A 214 -6.36 -6.07 24.57
CA SER A 214 -5.62 -5.26 25.56
C SER A 214 -6.59 -4.77 26.64
N PRO A 215 -6.27 -4.88 27.95
CA PRO A 215 -7.17 -4.40 28.99
C PRO A 215 -7.40 -2.90 28.82
N PRO A 216 -8.66 -2.41 28.89
CA PRO A 216 -8.93 -0.99 28.86
C PRO A 216 -8.22 -0.34 30.05
N ARG A 217 -7.25 0.54 29.78
CA ARG A 217 -6.65 1.37 30.83
C ARG A 217 -7.72 2.35 31.31
N PRO A 218 -7.81 2.64 32.61
CA PRO A 218 -8.83 3.53 33.13
C PRO A 218 -8.70 4.91 32.47
N ALA A 219 -9.75 5.31 31.74
CA ALA A 219 -9.80 6.60 31.07
C ALA A 219 -10.03 7.71 32.09
N THR A 220 -9.14 8.70 32.14
CA THR A 220 -9.47 10.00 32.72
C THR A 220 -10.47 10.71 31.80
N PRO A 221 -11.60 11.23 32.31
CA PRO A 221 -12.62 11.83 31.47
C PRO A 221 -12.16 13.19 30.95
N ILE A 222 -11.93 13.30 29.65
CA ILE A 222 -11.91 14.58 28.93
C ILE A 222 -13.21 14.63 28.13
N VAL A 223 -14.10 15.54 28.54
CA VAL A 223 -15.31 15.90 27.79
C VAL A 223 -14.84 16.50 26.46
N VAL A 224 -15.00 15.76 25.37
CA VAL A 224 -14.81 16.27 24.02
C VAL A 224 -16.21 16.46 23.45
N ALA A 225 -16.55 17.71 23.16
CA ALA A 225 -17.79 18.07 22.47
C ALA A 225 -17.87 17.35 21.11
N PRO A 226 -19.07 17.00 20.63
CA PRO A 226 -19.23 16.39 19.32
C PRO A 226 -18.64 17.31 18.24
N ALA A 227 -17.80 16.75 17.38
CA ALA A 227 -17.35 17.43 16.17
C ALA A 227 -18.58 17.78 15.31
N PRO A 228 -18.62 18.97 14.68
CA PRO A 228 -19.72 19.34 13.80
C PRO A 228 -19.79 18.35 12.63
N ALA A 229 -20.99 17.90 12.31
CA ALA A 229 -21.25 17.05 11.16
C ALA A 229 -21.04 17.86 9.87
N GLU A 230 -19.88 17.69 9.22
CA GLU A 230 -19.72 18.14 7.84
C GLU A 230 -20.43 17.14 6.90
N PRO A 231 -21.12 17.64 5.85
CA PRO A 231 -21.82 16.79 4.89
C PRO A 231 -20.82 15.91 4.14
N LEU A 232 -20.99 14.59 4.25
CA LEU A 232 -20.17 13.59 3.58
C LEU A 232 -20.38 13.65 2.05
N PRO A 233 -19.31 13.54 1.25
CA PRO A 233 -19.43 13.47 -0.21
C PRO A 233 -20.08 12.15 -0.68
N PRO A 234 -20.79 12.14 -1.83
CA PRO A 234 -21.56 10.99 -2.27
C PRO A 234 -20.68 9.83 -2.82
N ARG A 235 -21.00 8.57 -2.47
CA ARG A 235 -20.31 7.30 -2.80
C ARG A 235 -21.24 6.06 -2.74
N ARG A 236 -21.28 5.19 -3.76
CA ARG A 236 -22.16 3.99 -3.77
C ARG A 236 -21.45 2.76 -4.38
N PRO A 237 -22.14 1.61 -4.43
CA PRO A 237 -22.19 0.46 -3.52
C PRO A 237 -21.12 -0.62 -3.81
N LEU A 238 -20.94 -1.51 -2.84
CA LEU A 238 -20.19 -2.77 -2.98
C LEU A 238 -21.04 -3.86 -3.67
N PRO A 239 -20.45 -4.94 -4.21
CA PRO A 239 -21.19 -6.05 -4.84
C PRO A 239 -22.14 -6.76 -3.87
N GLU A 240 -23.29 -7.20 -4.37
CA GLU A 240 -24.25 -8.01 -3.62
C GLU A 240 -23.76 -9.45 -3.52
N GLY A 241 -23.38 -9.85 -2.31
CA GLY A 241 -22.98 -11.22 -2.01
C GLY A 241 -22.26 -11.28 -0.67
N ASN A 242 -22.97 -11.09 0.44
CA ASN A 242 -22.53 -11.27 1.84
C ASN A 242 -21.12 -10.77 2.25
N GLY A 243 -20.44 -9.98 1.40
CA GLY A 243 -19.01 -9.74 1.50
C GLY A 243 -18.76 -8.38 2.10
N VAL A 244 -18.51 -8.36 3.41
CA VAL A 244 -17.65 -7.31 3.94
C VAL A 244 -16.30 -7.49 3.27
N LEU A 245 -15.74 -6.43 2.65
CA LEU A 245 -14.43 -6.53 2.01
C LEU A 245 -13.43 -6.90 3.12
N GLN A 246 -13.02 -8.18 3.15
CA GLN A 246 -11.94 -8.65 4.00
C GLN A 246 -10.68 -8.06 3.40
N LEU A 247 -10.34 -6.87 3.87
CA LEU A 247 -9.03 -6.33 3.61
C LEU A 247 -8.08 -7.20 4.41
N GLN A 248 -7.42 -8.12 3.72
CA GLN A 248 -6.14 -8.62 4.18
C GLN A 248 -5.34 -7.38 4.53
N THR A 249 -5.06 -7.20 5.82
CA THR A 249 -4.04 -6.28 6.24
C THR A 249 -2.77 -6.78 5.57
N ASN A 250 -2.41 -6.15 4.45
CA ASN A 250 -1.04 -6.13 3.98
C ASN A 250 -0.27 -5.37 5.06
N ILE A 251 0.03 -6.08 6.15
CA ILE A 251 1.27 -5.90 6.86
C ILE A 251 2.31 -6.20 5.77
N LEU A 252 2.68 -5.16 5.00
CA LEU A 252 4.01 -5.10 4.44
C LEU A 252 4.91 -5.53 5.58
N HIS A 253 5.61 -6.64 5.38
CA HIS A 253 6.61 -7.23 6.24
C HIS A 253 7.35 -6.22 7.17
N GLU A 254 6.71 -5.79 8.25
CA GLU A 254 7.38 -5.41 9.51
C GLU A 254 7.70 -6.68 10.32
N ASN A 255 7.33 -7.86 9.81
CA ASN A 255 7.62 -9.16 10.40
C ASN A 255 8.89 -9.82 9.84
N ARG A 256 10.00 -9.09 9.81
CA ARG A 256 11.33 -9.69 9.96
C ARG A 256 12.11 -9.17 11.17
N ASP A 257 11.66 -8.08 11.81
CA ASP A 257 12.35 -7.50 12.97
C ASP A 257 11.64 -7.79 14.32
N ASP A 258 10.35 -8.16 14.33
CA ASP A 258 9.61 -8.31 15.61
C ASP A 258 9.61 -9.73 16.23
N ARG A 259 10.10 -10.76 15.53
CA ARG A 259 10.30 -12.10 16.13
C ARG A 259 11.62 -12.29 16.87
N GLN A 260 12.49 -11.27 16.90
CA GLN A 260 13.70 -11.25 17.73
C GLN A 260 13.60 -10.33 18.96
N ALA A 261 12.43 -9.75 19.24
CA ALA A 261 12.24 -8.85 20.37
C ALA A 261 11.89 -9.55 21.71
N GLN A 262 12.22 -10.84 21.87
CA GLN A 262 12.25 -11.47 23.19
C GLN A 262 13.62 -12.15 23.41
N ALA A 263 14.34 -11.60 24.40
CA ALA A 263 15.66 -11.98 24.89
C ALA A 263 16.89 -11.51 24.08
N LEU A 264 17.03 -10.20 23.89
CA LEU A 264 18.36 -9.59 23.93
C LEU A 264 18.60 -9.02 25.34
N PRO A 265 19.79 -9.21 25.93
CA PRO A 265 20.08 -8.64 27.24
C PRO A 265 19.94 -7.12 27.11
N VAL A 266 19.20 -6.51 28.04
CA VAL A 266 19.14 -5.06 28.15
C VAL A 266 20.54 -4.58 28.55
N GLU A 267 21.38 -4.32 27.55
CA GLU A 267 22.68 -3.70 27.71
C GLU A 267 22.48 -2.35 28.43
N PRO A 268 23.20 -2.08 29.53
CA PRO A 268 22.87 -0.98 30.41
C PRO A 268 22.94 0.34 29.64
N ASN A 269 21.91 1.17 29.81
CA ASN A 269 21.70 2.52 29.26
C ASN A 269 22.97 3.44 29.28
N ARG A 270 24.00 3.09 30.06
CA ARG A 270 25.30 3.78 30.14
C ARG A 270 26.18 3.61 28.89
N GLU A 271 26.24 2.43 28.26
CA GLU A 271 27.12 2.22 27.10
C GLU A 271 26.61 2.94 25.85
N ARG A 272 25.29 2.92 25.67
CA ARG A 272 24.62 3.65 24.59
C ARG A 272 24.77 5.16 24.72
N ARG A 273 24.74 5.72 25.95
CA ARG A 273 25.05 7.13 26.22
C ARG A 273 26.52 7.45 25.90
N ARG A 274 27.47 6.60 26.30
CA ARG A 274 28.91 6.77 25.98
C ARG A 274 29.17 6.75 24.47
N ALA A 275 28.49 5.88 23.73
CA ALA A 275 28.61 5.81 22.28
C ALA A 275 28.05 7.06 21.57
N LEU A 276 26.93 7.61 22.07
CA LEU A 276 26.39 8.89 21.59
C LEU A 276 27.34 10.05 21.87
N GLU A 277 27.86 10.16 23.09
CA GLU A 277 28.84 11.19 23.46
C GLU A 277 30.13 11.08 22.63
N GLN A 278 30.61 9.88 22.32
CA GLN A 278 31.76 9.70 21.43
C GLN A 278 31.47 10.12 19.99
N ARG A 279 30.27 9.82 19.46
CA ARG A 279 29.86 10.27 18.12
C ARG A 279 29.76 11.79 18.04
N GLU A 280 29.20 12.43 19.04
CA GLU A 280 29.10 13.90 19.12
C GLU A 280 30.48 14.55 19.19
N ARG A 281 31.39 14.03 20.04
CA ARG A 281 32.78 14.50 20.11
C ARG A 281 33.52 14.34 18.78
N ARG A 282 33.30 13.23 18.06
CA ARG A 282 33.91 13.01 16.73
C ARG A 282 33.36 13.99 15.69
N ALA A 283 32.05 14.25 15.71
CA ALA A 283 31.43 15.22 14.82
C ALA A 283 31.89 16.66 15.11
N GLN A 284 32.14 17.00 16.38
CA GLN A 284 32.69 18.30 16.76
C GLN A 284 34.13 18.49 16.25
N ARG A 285 35.01 17.49 16.43
CA ARG A 285 36.38 17.55 15.89
C ARG A 285 36.41 17.73 14.38
N LEU A 286 35.56 17.01 13.64
CA LEU A 286 35.47 17.17 12.18
C LEU A 286 35.03 18.59 11.78
N ARG A 287 34.11 19.21 12.53
CA ARG A 287 33.70 20.61 12.30
C ARG A 287 34.84 21.59 12.58
N GLU A 288 35.62 21.36 13.64
CA GLU A 288 36.78 22.19 13.98
C GLU A 288 37.90 22.05 12.93
N GLU A 289 38.18 20.83 12.46
CA GLU A 289 39.14 20.57 11.37
C GLU A 289 38.70 21.24 10.07
N GLN A 290 37.41 21.12 9.70
CA GLN A 290 36.87 21.80 8.51
C GLN A 290 36.94 23.34 8.65
N SER A 291 36.71 23.88 9.85
CA SER A 291 36.84 25.31 10.13
C SER A 291 38.29 25.78 10.02
N ALA A 292 39.24 25.02 10.56
CA ALA A 292 40.67 25.31 10.46
C ALA A 292 41.17 25.25 9.01
N ALA A 293 40.76 24.24 8.25
CA ALA A 293 41.10 24.14 6.83
C ALA A 293 40.58 25.35 6.05
N ARG A 294 39.34 25.79 6.31
CA ARG A 294 38.77 26.99 5.67
C ARG A 294 39.56 28.26 5.99
N ARG A 295 40.02 28.44 7.23
CA ARG A 295 40.88 29.57 7.61
C ARG A 295 42.21 29.54 6.87
N HIS A 296 42.88 28.38 6.85
CA HIS A 296 44.14 28.21 6.15
C HIS A 296 44.02 28.50 4.64
N PHE A 297 42.94 28.05 3.99
CA PHE A 297 42.68 28.39 2.59
C PHE A 297 42.40 29.89 2.37
N ALA A 298 41.72 30.54 3.32
CA ALA A 298 41.47 31.98 3.25
C ALA A 298 42.76 32.81 3.40
N GLU A 299 43.63 32.43 4.33
CA GLU A 299 44.95 33.05 4.56
C GLU A 299 45.86 32.88 3.33
N ALA A 300 45.99 31.66 2.81
CA ALA A 300 46.77 31.40 1.60
C ALA A 300 46.24 32.17 0.37
N ARG A 301 44.92 32.39 0.30
CA ARG A 301 44.31 33.24 -0.75
C ARG A 301 44.65 34.71 -0.56
N ALA A 302 44.66 35.21 0.68
CA ALA A 302 45.02 36.59 1.00
C ALA A 302 46.50 36.88 0.72
N GLU A 303 47.41 35.96 1.07
CA GLU A 303 48.84 36.07 0.78
C GLU A 303 49.14 36.10 -0.72
N ARG A 304 48.47 35.25 -1.51
CA ARG A 304 48.57 35.26 -2.98
C ARG A 304 48.07 36.57 -3.58
N ALA A 305 47.02 37.16 -3.01
CA ALA A 305 46.51 38.46 -3.44
C ALA A 305 47.50 39.59 -3.11
N ALA A 306 48.09 39.59 -1.91
CA ALA A 306 49.09 40.58 -1.49
C ALA A 306 50.39 40.50 -2.33
N THR A 307 50.86 39.28 -2.62
CA THR A 307 52.05 39.05 -3.47
C THR A 307 51.83 39.55 -4.91
N ARG A 308 50.58 39.51 -5.39
CA ARG A 308 50.22 40.02 -6.72
C ARG A 308 50.10 41.55 -6.76
N ALA A 309 49.79 42.19 -5.63
CA ALA A 309 49.69 43.63 -5.51
C ALA A 309 51.06 44.33 -5.35
N GLY A 310 52.09 43.65 -4.80
CA GLY A 310 53.44 44.19 -4.62
C GLY A 310 54.40 44.05 -5.81
N ARG A 311 53.90 43.70 -7.01
CA ARG A 311 54.70 43.58 -8.25
C ARG A 311 54.40 44.68 -9.29
N TYR A 312 53.85 45.81 -8.84
CA TYR A 312 53.67 47.03 -9.63
C TYR A 312 54.40 48.19 -8.97
#